data_AF-A0A9P5VCR8-F1
#
_entry.id   AF-A0A9P5VCR8-F1
#
_cell.length_a   1.000
_cell.length_b   1.000
_cell.length_c   1.000
_cell.angle_alpha   90.00
_cell.angle_beta   90.00
_cell.angle_gamma   90.00
#
_symmetry.space_group_name_H-M   'P 1'
#
loop_
_entity.id
_entity.type
_entity.pdbx_description
1 polymer ?
#
loop_
_entity_poly.entity_id
_entity_poly.type
_entity_poly.pdbx_seq_one_letter_code
_entity_poly.pdbx_strand_id
1 'polypeptide(L)'
;MVNTQSELMLKAQALMKQKDELEAEIRSQQDDLQSQKVGMNDQLVDSSGFPRSDIDLVVVRTARSNIIRLKNDLKAVMLQIEEALHAVHAEALEEKQKREAEKKKEQELAGTVSVESSSAGLNAVTDEAELERSLPPFARVNAVAPDSPAKEAGLVQGDRIVVFGTVNANTPSTLPALSAHVQARENKPIVVKVLRSDSTELVSLVLVPKQGWGGRGLLGCHIVPA
;
A
#
# COMPACT_ATOMS: atom_id res chain seq x y z
N MET A 1 -18.48 29.84 -12.16
CA MET A 1 -17.39 28.86 -12.27
C MET A 1 -17.84 27.63 -11.52
N VAL A 2 -18.01 26.51 -12.22
CA VAL A 2 -18.49 25.26 -11.61
C VAL A 2 -17.37 24.74 -10.72
N ASN A 3 -17.69 24.37 -9.49
CA ASN A 3 -16.74 23.97 -8.47
C ASN A 3 -16.18 22.58 -8.82
N THR A 4 -15.01 22.51 -9.47
CA THR A 4 -14.40 21.27 -10.01
C THR A 4 -14.29 20.17 -8.96
N GLN A 5 -13.98 20.54 -7.72
CA GLN A 5 -13.92 19.62 -6.58
C GLN A 5 -15.26 18.92 -6.31
N SER A 6 -16.38 19.65 -6.46
CA SER A 6 -17.72 19.11 -6.28
C SER A 6 -18.11 18.11 -7.38
N GLU A 7 -17.61 18.32 -8.60
CA GLU A 7 -17.88 17.44 -9.74
C GLU A 7 -17.14 16.10 -9.60
N LEU A 8 -15.86 16.15 -9.19
CA LEU A 8 -15.08 14.95 -8.91
C LEU A 8 -15.65 14.14 -7.74
N MET A 9 -16.12 14.82 -6.70
CA MET A 9 -16.79 14.16 -5.56
C MET A 9 -18.11 13.50 -5.98
N LEU A 10 -18.92 14.17 -6.80
CA LEU A 10 -20.15 13.58 -7.37
C LEU A 10 -19.85 12.37 -8.24
N LYS A 11 -18.79 12.43 -9.06
CA LYS A 11 -18.33 11.30 -9.87
C LYS A 11 -17.90 10.12 -9.00
N ALA A 12 -17.13 10.36 -7.94
CA ALA A 12 -16.72 9.32 -7.00
C ALA A 12 -17.94 8.66 -6.31
N GLN A 13 -18.92 9.47 -5.89
CA GLN A 13 -20.16 8.96 -5.29
C GLN A 13 -20.98 8.13 -6.27
N ALA A 14 -21.07 8.54 -7.54
CA ALA A 14 -21.75 7.77 -8.58
C ALA A 14 -21.08 6.41 -8.82
N LEU A 15 -19.74 6.36 -8.86
CA LEU A 15 -18.98 5.12 -9.00
C LEU A 15 -19.16 4.20 -7.78
N MET A 16 -19.21 4.74 -6.57
CA MET A 16 -19.52 3.95 -5.36
C MET A 16 -20.91 3.33 -5.42
N LYS A 17 -21.91 4.10 -5.88
CA LYS A 17 -23.27 3.56 -6.10
C LYS A 17 -23.27 2.43 -7.13
N GLN A 18 -22.54 2.61 -8.24
CA GLN A 18 -22.41 1.59 -9.28
C GLN A 18 -21.72 0.32 -8.76
N LYS A 19 -20.69 0.46 -7.90
CA LYS A 19 -20.05 -0.68 -7.20
C LYS A 19 -21.09 -1.45 -6.39
N ASP A 20 -21.91 -0.75 -5.60
CA ASP A 20 -22.89 -1.40 -4.73
C ASP A 20 -24.00 -2.11 -5.54
N GLU A 21 -24.39 -1.56 -6.69
CA GLU A 21 -25.30 -2.20 -7.66
C GLU A 21 -24.69 -3.48 -8.24
N LEU A 22 -23.43 -3.44 -8.70
CA LEU A 22 -22.72 -4.62 -9.21
C LEU A 22 -22.56 -5.70 -8.14
N GLU A 23 -22.26 -5.31 -6.90
CA GLU A 23 -22.19 -6.24 -5.77
C GLU A 23 -23.54 -6.89 -5.46
N ALA A 24 -24.64 -6.14 -5.56
CA ALA A 24 -25.98 -6.68 -5.38
C ALA A 24 -26.33 -7.69 -6.48
N GLU A 25 -26.00 -7.40 -7.75
CA GLU A 25 -26.18 -8.33 -8.86
C GLU A 25 -25.35 -9.61 -8.68
N ILE A 26 -24.08 -9.48 -8.26
CA ILE A 26 -23.22 -10.65 -7.97
C ILE A 26 -23.86 -11.52 -6.89
N ARG A 27 -24.38 -10.90 -5.81
CA ARG A 27 -25.06 -11.64 -4.73
C ARG A 27 -26.28 -12.39 -5.24
N SER A 28 -27.12 -11.75 -6.07
CA SER A 28 -28.27 -12.40 -6.68
C SER A 28 -27.88 -13.62 -7.51
N GLN A 29 -26.83 -13.51 -8.34
CA GLN A 29 -26.34 -14.66 -9.12
C GLN A 29 -25.71 -15.75 -8.23
N GLN A 30 -25.12 -15.38 -7.09
CA GLN A 30 -24.62 -16.34 -6.11
C GLN A 30 -25.76 -17.08 -5.41
N ASP A 31 -26.88 -16.42 -5.13
CA ASP A 31 -28.07 -17.05 -4.56
C ASP A 31 -28.69 -18.06 -5.53
N ASP A 32 -28.72 -17.75 -6.83
CA ASP A 32 -29.13 -18.69 -7.88
C ASP A 32 -28.27 -19.97 -7.86
N LEU A 33 -26.95 -19.81 -7.72
CA LEU A 33 -26.03 -20.94 -7.58
C LEU A 33 -26.24 -21.73 -6.27
N GLN A 34 -26.46 -21.04 -5.15
CA GLN A 34 -26.74 -21.68 -3.86
C GLN A 34 -28.05 -22.47 -3.88
N SER A 35 -29.08 -21.98 -4.59
CA SER A 35 -30.36 -22.69 -4.75
C SER A 35 -30.17 -24.07 -5.40
N GLN A 36 -29.23 -24.17 -6.32
CA GLN A 36 -28.84 -25.41 -7.01
C GLN A 36 -27.79 -26.23 -6.25
N LYS A 37 -27.35 -25.76 -5.06
CA LYS A 37 -26.30 -26.39 -4.22
C LYS A 37 -24.97 -26.55 -4.94
N VAL A 38 -24.64 -25.64 -5.85
CA VAL A 38 -23.44 -25.68 -6.68
C VAL A 38 -22.65 -24.39 -6.51
N GLY A 39 -21.36 -24.49 -6.20
CA GLY A 39 -20.44 -23.36 -6.14
C GLY A 39 -19.93 -22.91 -7.51
N MET A 40 -18.97 -21.99 -7.51
CA MET A 40 -18.44 -21.41 -8.76
C MET A 40 -17.57 -22.38 -9.58
N ASN A 41 -16.89 -23.31 -8.90
CA ASN A 41 -15.85 -24.17 -9.50
C ASN A 41 -16.22 -25.66 -9.50
N ASP A 42 -17.42 -26.01 -9.06
CA ASP A 42 -17.81 -27.42 -8.93
C ASP A 42 -18.05 -28.08 -10.28
N GLN A 43 -17.80 -29.38 -10.35
CA GLN A 43 -18.04 -30.18 -11.54
C GLN A 43 -19.53 -30.28 -11.87
N LEU A 44 -19.85 -30.02 -13.13
CA LEU A 44 -21.20 -30.09 -13.69
C LEU A 44 -21.54 -31.48 -14.26
N VAL A 45 -20.61 -32.41 -14.14
CA VAL A 45 -20.75 -33.80 -14.60
C VAL A 45 -20.81 -34.75 -13.40
N ASP A 46 -21.46 -35.88 -13.60
CA ASP A 46 -21.49 -36.97 -12.63
C ASP A 46 -20.21 -37.83 -12.72
N SER A 47 -20.15 -38.87 -11.88
CA SER A 47 -19.01 -39.82 -11.84
C SER A 47 -18.86 -40.66 -13.12
N SER A 48 -19.89 -40.74 -13.94
CA SER A 48 -19.87 -41.41 -15.25
C SER A 48 -19.54 -40.47 -16.41
N GLY A 49 -19.35 -39.17 -16.16
CA GLY A 49 -19.02 -38.16 -17.17
C GLY A 49 -20.23 -37.61 -17.93
N PHE A 50 -21.45 -37.85 -17.45
CA PHE A 50 -22.67 -37.30 -18.03
C PHE A 50 -23.10 -36.01 -17.31
N PRO A 51 -23.87 -35.13 -17.98
CA PRO A 51 -24.37 -33.91 -17.36
C PRO A 51 -25.29 -34.25 -16.18
N ARG A 52 -25.08 -33.58 -15.05
CA ARG A 52 -25.85 -33.79 -13.83
C ARG A 52 -27.34 -33.49 -14.05
N SER A 53 -28.19 -34.43 -13.70
CA SER A 53 -29.65 -34.33 -13.84
C SER A 53 -30.34 -33.64 -12.65
N ASP A 54 -29.64 -33.51 -11.53
CA ASP A 54 -30.12 -32.91 -10.28
C ASP A 54 -30.09 -31.37 -10.30
N ILE A 55 -29.44 -30.76 -11.30
CA ILE A 55 -29.17 -29.33 -11.37
C ILE A 55 -29.58 -28.79 -12.75
N ASP A 56 -30.11 -27.56 -12.80
CA ASP A 56 -30.25 -26.84 -14.05
C ASP A 56 -28.89 -26.27 -14.52
N LEU A 57 -28.26 -26.98 -15.45
CA LEU A 57 -26.96 -26.63 -16.00
C LEU A 57 -26.96 -25.30 -16.76
N VAL A 58 -28.09 -24.92 -17.37
CA VAL A 58 -28.18 -23.68 -18.15
C VAL A 58 -28.16 -22.50 -17.19
N VAL A 59 -28.95 -22.57 -16.12
CA VAL A 59 -28.96 -21.55 -15.06
C VAL A 59 -27.59 -21.45 -14.41
N VAL A 60 -26.99 -22.56 -14.00
CA VAL A 60 -25.67 -22.56 -13.35
C VAL A 60 -24.58 -22.00 -14.27
N ARG A 61 -24.55 -22.41 -15.54
CA ARG A 61 -23.54 -21.92 -16.50
C ARG A 61 -23.71 -20.43 -16.77
N THR A 62 -24.94 -19.96 -16.90
CA THR A 62 -25.27 -18.55 -17.12
C THR A 62 -24.89 -17.72 -15.89
N ALA A 63 -25.28 -18.15 -14.69
CA ALA A 63 -24.94 -17.49 -13.44
C ALA A 63 -23.42 -17.41 -13.23
N ARG A 64 -22.68 -18.50 -13.47
CA ARG A 64 -21.21 -18.50 -13.42
C ARG A 64 -20.60 -17.51 -14.42
N SER A 65 -21.06 -17.52 -15.67
CA SER A 65 -20.56 -16.58 -16.68
C SER A 65 -20.82 -15.12 -16.28
N ASN A 66 -22.01 -14.84 -15.76
CA ASN A 66 -22.40 -13.51 -15.29
C ASN A 66 -21.56 -13.07 -14.10
N ILE A 67 -21.34 -13.92 -13.10
CA ILE A 67 -20.48 -13.61 -11.95
C ILE A 67 -19.06 -13.28 -12.40
N ILE A 68 -18.48 -14.02 -13.35
CA ILE A 68 -17.12 -13.72 -13.85
C ILE A 68 -17.09 -12.33 -14.49
N ARG A 69 -18.06 -12.04 -15.38
CA ARG A 69 -18.18 -10.74 -16.04
C ARG A 69 -18.33 -9.61 -15.03
N LEU A 70 -19.30 -9.71 -14.13
CA LEU A 70 -19.58 -8.71 -13.10
C LEU A 70 -18.40 -8.50 -12.15
N LYS A 71 -17.66 -9.55 -11.79
CA LYS A 71 -16.45 -9.41 -10.96
C LYS A 71 -15.31 -8.68 -11.68
N ASN A 72 -15.17 -8.86 -13.00
CA ASN A 72 -14.21 -8.12 -13.80
C ASN A 72 -14.63 -6.65 -13.90
N ASP A 73 -15.91 -6.38 -14.14
CA ASP A 73 -16.47 -5.02 -14.19
C ASP A 73 -16.32 -4.31 -12.85
N LEU A 74 -16.62 -5.00 -11.73
CA LEU A 74 -16.42 -4.52 -10.37
C LEU A 74 -14.96 -4.14 -10.13
N LYS A 75 -14.01 -4.97 -10.56
CA LYS A 75 -12.57 -4.67 -10.44
C LYS A 75 -12.20 -3.40 -11.22
N ALA A 76 -12.78 -3.20 -12.42
CA ALA A 76 -12.55 -1.99 -13.21
C ALA A 76 -13.14 -0.74 -12.52
N VAL A 77 -14.37 -0.84 -11.99
CA VAL A 77 -15.00 0.26 -11.24
C VAL A 77 -14.22 0.60 -9.97
N MET A 78 -13.71 -0.39 -9.24
CA MET A 78 -12.86 -0.15 -8.06
C MET A 78 -11.61 0.67 -8.39
N LEU A 79 -10.96 0.38 -9.53
CA LEU A 79 -9.80 1.15 -9.99
C LEU A 79 -10.18 2.59 -10.34
N GLN A 80 -11.34 2.81 -10.96
CA GLN A 80 -11.85 4.15 -11.24
C GLN A 80 -12.20 4.93 -9.97
N ILE A 81 -12.73 4.25 -8.94
CA ILE A 81 -12.99 4.87 -7.63
C ILE A 81 -11.67 5.30 -7.00
N GLU A 82 -10.64 4.45 -7.03
CA GLU A 82 -9.30 4.76 -6.53
C GLU A 82 -8.75 6.03 -7.21
N GLU A 83 -8.75 6.08 -8.55
CA GLU A 83 -8.30 7.25 -9.32
C GLU A 83 -9.10 8.52 -8.95
N ALA A 84 -10.43 8.42 -8.86
CA ALA A 84 -11.29 9.56 -8.53
C ALA A 84 -11.03 10.09 -7.12
N LEU A 85 -10.82 9.21 -6.13
CA LEU A 85 -10.50 9.61 -4.76
C LEU A 85 -9.12 10.26 -4.65
N HIS A 86 -8.13 9.72 -5.36
CA HIS A 86 -6.80 10.32 -5.44
C HIS A 86 -6.85 11.73 -6.03
N ALA A 87 -7.64 11.96 -7.09
CA ALA A 87 -7.82 13.28 -7.68
C ALA A 87 -8.44 14.28 -6.69
N VAL A 88 -9.50 13.90 -5.99
CA VAL A 88 -10.14 14.76 -4.97
C VAL A 88 -9.17 15.12 -3.84
N HIS A 89 -8.37 14.16 -3.39
CA HIS A 89 -7.41 14.38 -2.31
C HIS A 89 -6.20 15.22 -2.76
N ALA A 90 -5.73 15.05 -4.00
CA ALA A 90 -4.67 15.86 -4.57
C ALA A 90 -5.08 17.34 -4.67
N GLU A 91 -6.29 17.62 -5.17
CA GLU A 91 -6.82 18.99 -5.22
C GLU A 91 -7.00 19.59 -3.82
N ALA A 92 -7.48 18.81 -2.84
CA ALA A 92 -7.62 19.27 -1.47
C ALA A 92 -6.27 19.59 -0.80
N LEU A 93 -5.22 18.82 -1.12
CA LEU A 93 -3.85 19.08 -0.67
C LEU A 93 -3.30 20.36 -1.31
N GLU A 94 -3.52 20.57 -2.62
CA GLU A 94 -3.13 21.81 -3.30
C GLU A 94 -3.84 23.04 -2.75
N GLU A 95 -5.16 22.95 -2.51
CA GLU A 95 -5.91 24.04 -1.89
C GLU A 95 -5.40 24.36 -0.49
N LYS A 96 -5.08 23.33 0.30
CA LYS A 96 -4.50 23.49 1.63
C LYS A 96 -3.14 24.18 1.55
N GLN A 97 -2.27 23.76 0.62
CA GLN A 97 -0.96 24.39 0.39
C GLN A 97 -1.09 25.84 -0.11
N LYS A 98 -2.05 26.13 -1.01
CA LYS A 98 -2.34 27.49 -1.48
C LYS A 98 -2.82 28.39 -0.33
N ARG A 99 -3.75 27.92 0.51
CA ARG A 99 -4.22 28.64 1.72
C ARG A 99 -3.09 28.83 2.73
N GLU A 100 -2.19 27.87 2.90
CA GLU A 100 -1.01 28.00 3.77
C GLU A 100 0.02 28.98 3.20
N ALA A 101 0.20 29.02 1.88
CA ALA A 101 1.08 29.99 1.20
C ALA A 101 0.50 31.41 1.21
N GLU A 102 -0.81 31.57 1.07
CA GLU A 102 -1.50 32.86 1.22
C GLU A 102 -1.39 33.40 2.65
N LYS A 103 -1.60 32.54 3.65
CA LYS A 103 -1.37 32.90 5.07
C LYS A 103 0.08 33.28 5.35
N LYS A 104 1.05 32.59 4.74
CA LYS A 104 2.47 32.94 4.84
C LYS A 104 2.77 34.29 4.17
N LYS A 105 2.17 34.58 3.00
CA LYS A 105 2.30 35.89 2.32
C LYS A 105 1.69 37.04 3.13
N GLU A 106 0.56 36.83 3.79
CA GLU A 106 -0.03 37.83 4.71
C GLU A 106 0.82 38.03 5.97
N GLN A 107 1.49 36.99 6.47
CA GLN A 107 2.46 37.12 7.57
C GLN A 107 3.80 37.76 7.13
N GLU A 108 4.25 37.55 5.90
CA GLU A 108 5.48 38.13 5.35
C GLU A 108 5.34 39.61 4.96
N LEU A 109 4.13 40.11 4.67
CA LEU A 109 3.90 41.56 4.43
C LEU A 109 4.03 42.41 5.72
N ALA A 110 3.97 41.78 6.90
CA ALA A 110 4.21 42.42 8.20
C ALA A 110 5.64 42.22 8.74
N GLY A 111 6.49 41.45 8.04
CA GLY A 111 7.82 41.06 8.50
C GLY A 111 8.91 41.25 7.45
N THR A 112 9.40 42.47 7.30
CA THR A 112 10.47 42.83 6.38
C THR A 112 11.81 42.15 6.75
N VAL A 113 12.41 41.47 5.74
CA VAL A 113 13.82 41.03 5.59
C VAL A 113 14.28 39.78 6.37
N SER A 114 14.45 38.66 5.67
CA SER A 114 15.76 38.08 5.29
C SER A 114 15.60 36.84 4.41
N VAL A 115 16.29 36.89 3.27
CA VAL A 115 16.55 35.88 2.24
C VAL A 115 17.32 34.69 2.89
N GLU A 116 17.25 33.39 2.56
CA GLU A 116 17.10 32.64 1.31
C GLU A 116 16.48 31.26 1.57
N SER A 117 15.58 30.84 0.70
CA SER A 117 15.23 29.44 0.46
C SER A 117 15.36 29.18 -1.02
N SER A 118 16.03 28.10 -1.37
CA SER A 118 16.04 27.53 -2.72
C SER A 118 15.95 26.02 -2.54
N SER A 119 15.18 25.24 -3.29
CA SER A 119 14.07 25.45 -4.23
C SER A 119 13.79 24.07 -4.84
N ALA A 120 12.57 23.90 -5.36
CA ALA A 120 12.19 23.01 -6.45
C ALA A 120 11.75 21.58 -6.09
N GLY A 121 10.52 21.27 -6.52
CA GLY A 121 9.96 19.93 -6.56
C GLY A 121 9.81 19.37 -7.97
N LEU A 122 8.96 18.33 -8.03
CA LEU A 122 8.25 17.72 -9.17
C LEU A 122 8.96 16.58 -9.94
N ASN A 123 8.45 15.35 -9.80
CA ASN A 123 8.17 14.41 -10.90
C ASN A 123 7.26 13.22 -10.48
N ALA A 124 5.96 13.33 -10.81
CA ALA A 124 4.93 12.32 -10.54
C ALA A 124 4.98 11.14 -11.54
N VAL A 125 5.99 10.28 -11.37
CA VAL A 125 5.96 8.88 -11.83
C VAL A 125 6.58 7.90 -10.82
N THR A 126 6.95 8.36 -9.63
CA THR A 126 7.66 7.57 -8.61
C THR A 126 7.38 8.06 -7.19
N ASP A 127 6.13 8.43 -6.87
CA ASP A 127 5.79 9.14 -5.62
C ASP A 127 6.06 8.36 -4.33
N GLU A 128 6.02 7.02 -4.34
CA GLU A 128 6.37 6.24 -3.15
C GLU A 128 7.87 6.38 -2.79
N ALA A 129 8.75 6.43 -3.80
CA ALA A 129 10.19 6.52 -3.56
C ALA A 129 10.63 7.92 -3.09
N GLU A 130 9.97 8.98 -3.56
CA GLU A 130 10.24 10.35 -3.09
C GLU A 130 9.66 10.61 -1.71
N LEU A 131 8.44 10.13 -1.44
CA LEU A 131 7.86 10.18 -0.10
C LEU A 131 8.75 9.43 0.90
N GLU A 132 9.24 8.25 0.54
CA GLU A 132 10.15 7.48 1.39
C GLU A 132 11.53 8.12 1.58
N ARG A 133 12.03 8.90 0.62
CA ARG A 133 13.25 9.72 0.81
C ARG A 133 13.02 10.90 1.75
N SER A 134 11.79 11.41 1.81
CA SER A 134 11.41 12.54 2.68
C SER A 134 11.11 12.13 4.13
N LEU A 135 10.87 10.82 4.37
CA LEU A 135 10.62 10.32 5.71
C LEU A 135 11.87 10.44 6.58
N PRO A 136 11.75 10.95 7.82
CA PRO A 136 12.88 10.98 8.73
C PRO A 136 13.29 9.55 9.11
N PRO A 137 14.59 9.25 9.24
CA PRO A 137 15.02 7.97 9.78
C PRO A 137 14.53 7.82 11.22
N PHE A 138 13.96 6.68 11.56
CA PHE A 138 13.44 6.41 12.90
C PHE A 138 14.40 5.58 13.77
N ALA A 139 15.40 4.96 13.15
CA ALA A 139 16.35 4.12 13.85
C ALA A 139 17.75 4.15 13.20
N ARG A 140 18.76 3.79 13.98
CA ARG A 140 20.17 3.70 13.55
C ARG A 140 20.76 2.35 13.90
N VAL A 141 21.56 1.79 13.00
CA VAL A 141 22.32 0.57 13.22
C VAL A 141 23.60 0.89 13.99
N ASN A 142 23.71 0.39 15.22
CA ASN A 142 24.88 0.61 16.07
C ASN A 142 25.94 -0.48 15.87
N ALA A 143 25.54 -1.72 15.61
CA ALA A 143 26.46 -2.83 15.34
C ALA A 143 25.78 -3.92 14.50
N VAL A 144 26.56 -4.63 13.68
CA VAL A 144 26.12 -5.77 12.88
C VAL A 144 27.06 -6.94 13.16
N ALA A 145 26.52 -8.10 13.52
CA ALA A 145 27.30 -9.29 13.79
C ALA A 145 27.83 -9.93 12.48
N PRO A 146 29.03 -10.54 12.49
CA PRO A 146 29.49 -11.34 11.35
C PRO A 146 28.54 -12.51 11.09
N ASP A 147 28.44 -12.92 9.83
CA ASP A 147 27.61 -14.06 9.38
C ASP A 147 26.12 -13.98 9.80
N SER A 148 25.64 -12.76 10.07
CA SER A 148 24.25 -12.51 10.41
C SER A 148 23.39 -12.19 9.18
N PRO A 149 22.07 -12.42 9.24
CA PRO A 149 21.15 -12.00 8.18
C PRO A 149 21.24 -10.51 7.83
N ALA A 150 21.51 -9.64 8.81
CA ALA A 150 21.77 -8.23 8.57
C ALA A 150 23.05 -7.99 7.76
N LYS A 151 24.13 -8.73 8.05
CA LYS A 151 25.39 -8.63 7.30
C LYS A 151 25.25 -9.16 5.88
N GLU A 152 24.56 -10.29 5.70
CA GLU A 152 24.24 -10.88 4.40
C GLU A 152 23.38 -9.94 3.54
N ALA A 153 22.42 -9.25 4.18
CA ALA A 153 21.60 -8.22 3.54
C ALA A 153 22.37 -6.94 3.17
N GLY A 154 23.62 -6.80 3.64
CA GLY A 154 24.47 -5.65 3.35
C GLY A 154 24.28 -4.45 4.28
N LEU A 155 23.63 -4.61 5.44
CA LEU A 155 23.58 -3.56 6.47
C LEU A 155 24.95 -3.31 7.08
N VAL A 156 25.26 -2.04 7.31
CA VAL A 156 26.52 -1.58 7.89
C VAL A 156 26.26 -0.77 9.15
N GLN A 157 27.26 -0.76 10.04
CA GLN A 157 27.24 0.13 11.20
C GLN A 157 27.11 1.59 10.74
N GLY A 158 26.21 2.33 11.38
CA GLY A 158 25.94 3.73 11.07
C GLY A 158 24.76 3.95 10.11
N ASP A 159 24.24 2.89 9.48
CA ASP A 159 23.06 3.01 8.62
C ASP A 159 21.86 3.57 9.40
N ARG A 160 21.15 4.51 8.78
CA ARG A 160 19.93 5.13 9.31
C ARG A 160 18.72 4.54 8.60
N ILE A 161 17.88 3.82 9.33
CA ILE A 161 16.73 3.12 8.78
C ILE A 161 15.56 4.09 8.63
N VAL A 162 15.04 4.18 7.41
CA VAL A 162 13.86 5.00 7.09
C VAL A 162 12.62 4.15 6.97
N VAL A 163 12.74 3.01 6.28
CA VAL A 163 11.64 2.06 6.09
C VAL A 163 12.13 0.65 6.36
N PHE A 164 11.34 -0.11 7.12
CA PHE A 164 11.59 -1.52 7.43
C PHE A 164 10.31 -2.31 7.15
N GLY A 165 10.19 -2.86 5.94
CA GLY A 165 8.97 -3.51 5.46
C GLY A 165 7.79 -2.54 5.46
N THR A 166 6.85 -2.73 6.39
CA THR A 166 5.69 -1.85 6.58
C THR A 166 5.88 -0.82 7.69
N VAL A 167 7.02 -0.82 8.39
CA VAL A 167 7.30 0.07 9.52
C VAL A 167 8.11 1.28 9.06
N ASN A 168 7.67 2.47 9.44
CA ASN A 168 8.31 3.74 9.13
C ASN A 168 8.16 4.73 10.30
N ALA A 169 8.69 5.96 10.17
CA ALA A 169 8.61 6.99 11.22
C ALA A 169 7.19 7.41 11.62
N ASN A 170 6.20 7.20 10.75
CA ASN A 170 4.79 7.51 11.04
C ASN A 170 4.09 6.40 11.84
N THR A 171 4.73 5.23 11.99
CA THR A 171 4.19 4.12 12.76
C THR A 171 4.35 4.40 14.26
N PRO A 172 3.27 4.40 15.06
CA PRO A 172 3.40 4.54 16.51
C PRO A 172 4.16 3.34 17.09
N SER A 173 5.06 3.59 18.04
CA SER A 173 5.89 2.54 18.67
C SER A 173 6.71 1.72 17.65
N THR A 174 7.56 2.42 16.87
CA THR A 174 8.35 1.86 15.76
C THR A 174 9.20 0.64 16.12
N LEU A 175 9.92 0.64 17.25
CA LEU A 175 10.79 -0.48 17.63
C LEU A 175 10.01 -1.76 18.02
N PRO A 176 8.98 -1.71 18.88
CA PRO A 176 8.09 -2.86 19.09
C PRO A 176 7.46 -3.37 17.79
N ALA A 177 6.95 -2.47 16.94
CA ALA A 177 6.35 -2.83 15.65
C ALA A 177 7.36 -3.52 14.72
N LEU A 178 8.60 -3.04 14.66
CA LEU A 178 9.69 -3.67 13.91
C LEU A 178 9.95 -5.09 14.43
N SER A 179 10.08 -5.27 15.75
CA SER A 179 10.34 -6.58 16.34
C SER A 179 9.22 -7.60 16.04
N ALA A 180 7.95 -7.17 16.11
CA ALA A 180 6.80 -8.00 15.77
C ALA A 180 6.76 -8.33 14.27
N HIS A 181 7.05 -7.35 13.40
CA HIS A 181 7.09 -7.56 11.96
C HIS A 181 8.16 -8.58 11.54
N VAL A 182 9.33 -8.54 12.18
CA VAL A 182 10.43 -9.48 11.96
C VAL A 182 10.06 -10.89 12.41
N GLN A 183 9.44 -11.03 13.59
CA GLN A 183 9.01 -12.34 14.10
C GLN A 183 7.94 -12.98 13.19
N ALA A 184 6.98 -12.18 12.71
CA ALA A 184 5.93 -12.67 11.82
C ALA A 184 6.44 -13.06 10.41
N ARG A 185 7.63 -12.59 10.03
CA ARG A 185 8.26 -12.80 8.72
C ARG A 185 9.57 -13.57 8.81
N GLU A 186 9.67 -14.50 9.76
CA GLU A 186 10.79 -15.44 9.79
C GLU A 186 10.90 -16.22 8.47
N ASN A 187 12.12 -16.33 7.93
CA ASN A 187 12.47 -16.93 6.65
C ASN A 187 11.79 -16.31 5.42
N LYS A 188 11.27 -15.07 5.53
CA LYS A 188 10.67 -14.33 4.41
C LYS A 188 11.45 -13.04 4.13
N PRO A 189 11.58 -12.62 2.86
CA PRO A 189 12.25 -11.37 2.54
C PRO A 189 11.46 -10.15 3.07
N ILE A 190 12.21 -9.21 3.63
CA ILE A 190 11.77 -7.90 4.12
C ILE A 190 12.62 -6.84 3.42
N VAL A 191 11.98 -5.90 2.74
CA VAL A 191 12.67 -4.77 2.13
C VAL A 191 12.98 -3.73 3.21
N VAL A 192 14.22 -3.28 3.27
CA VAL A 192 14.70 -2.28 4.23
C VAL A 192 15.37 -1.16 3.45
N LYS A 193 14.96 0.09 3.68
CA LYS A 193 15.58 1.26 3.06
C LYS A 193 16.35 2.06 4.10
N VAL A 194 17.62 2.31 3.81
CA VAL A 194 18.55 2.96 4.72
C VAL A 194 19.29 4.12 4.06
N LEU A 195 19.62 5.16 4.83
CA LEU A 195 20.61 6.15 4.44
C LEU A 195 21.96 5.76 5.03
N ARG A 196 23.00 5.74 4.20
CA ARG A 196 24.36 5.48 4.67
C ARG A 196 24.92 6.70 5.41
N SER A 197 25.87 6.47 6.33
CA SER A 197 26.43 7.54 7.15
C SER A 197 27.17 8.62 6.34
N ASP A 198 27.70 8.25 5.18
CA ASP A 198 28.56 9.03 4.29
C ASP A 198 27.83 9.60 3.07
N SER A 199 26.56 9.23 2.87
CA SER A 199 25.77 9.64 1.70
C SER A 199 24.31 9.90 2.08
N THR A 200 23.70 10.91 1.43
CA THR A 200 22.24 11.14 1.48
C THR A 200 21.47 10.18 0.56
N GLU A 201 22.16 9.22 -0.05
CA GLU A 201 21.55 8.21 -0.91
C GLU A 201 20.77 7.17 -0.10
N LEU A 202 19.53 6.92 -0.54
CA LEU A 202 18.67 5.89 0.01
C LEU A 202 18.99 4.55 -0.66
N VAL A 203 19.55 3.62 0.11
CA VAL A 203 19.89 2.27 -0.34
C VAL A 203 18.77 1.31 0.05
N SER A 204 18.24 0.57 -0.93
CA SER A 204 17.25 -0.48 -0.70
C SER A 204 17.94 -1.84 -0.57
N LEU A 205 17.75 -2.50 0.58
CA LEU A 205 18.30 -3.80 0.93
C LEU A 205 17.16 -4.82 1.11
N VAL A 206 17.47 -6.10 0.89
CA VAL A 206 16.54 -7.20 1.16
C VAL A 206 17.12 -8.04 2.28
N LEU A 207 16.41 -8.05 3.41
CA LEU A 207 16.78 -8.78 4.61
C LEU A 207 15.87 -9.98 4.79
N VAL A 208 16.43 -11.16 5.05
CA VAL A 208 15.67 -12.38 5.35
C VAL A 208 15.93 -12.79 6.80
N PRO A 209 15.00 -12.55 7.75
CA PRO A 209 15.22 -12.94 9.14
C PRO A 209 15.32 -14.46 9.27
N LYS A 210 16.30 -14.96 10.00
CA LYS A 210 16.56 -16.39 10.14
C LYS A 210 16.97 -16.73 11.57
N GLN A 211 16.55 -17.88 12.09
CA GLN A 211 17.07 -18.44 13.34
C GLN A 211 18.30 -19.32 13.10
N GLY A 212 19.13 -19.47 14.13
CA GLY A 212 20.26 -20.43 14.08
C GLY A 212 21.43 -20.00 13.20
N TRP A 213 21.60 -18.71 12.93
CA TRP A 213 22.78 -18.16 12.24
C TRP A 213 24.03 -18.08 13.15
N GLY A 214 23.95 -18.55 14.40
CA GLY A 214 25.06 -18.57 15.35
C GLY A 214 25.09 -17.41 16.35
N GLY A 215 24.06 -16.54 16.35
CA GLY A 215 23.93 -15.46 17.33
C GLY A 215 22.51 -15.30 17.90
N ARG A 216 22.29 -14.21 18.63
CA ARG A 216 21.02 -13.93 19.32
C ARG A 216 20.02 -13.23 18.39
N GLY A 217 18.79 -13.74 18.36
CA GLY A 217 17.67 -13.13 17.62
C GLY A 217 17.66 -13.47 16.13
N LEU A 218 16.83 -12.75 15.37
CA LEU A 218 16.51 -13.07 13.97
C LEU A 218 17.29 -12.26 12.93
N LEU A 219 17.86 -11.13 13.32
CA LEU A 219 18.53 -10.19 12.42
C LEU A 219 20.05 -10.15 12.60
N GLY A 220 20.53 -10.25 13.85
CA GLY A 220 21.94 -10.09 14.19
C GLY A 220 22.49 -8.68 14.06
N CYS A 221 21.65 -7.65 14.25
CA CYS A 221 22.09 -6.26 14.39
C CYS A 221 21.52 -5.61 15.65
N HIS A 222 22.22 -4.59 16.16
CA HIS A 222 21.77 -3.76 17.26
C HIS A 222 21.23 -2.44 16.71
N ILE A 223 19.93 -2.22 16.87
CA ILE A 223 19.21 -1.06 16.36
C ILE A 223 18.85 -0.16 17.56
N VAL A 224 19.19 1.12 17.47
CA VAL A 224 18.83 2.14 18.45
C VAL A 224 17.88 3.15 17.81
N PRO A 225 16.97 3.80 18.57
CA PRO A 225 16.20 4.93 18.06
C PRO A 225 17.13 6.02 17.49
N ALA A 226 16.70 6.65 16.40
CA ALA A 226 17.42 7.78 15.81
C ALA A 226 17.28 9.06 16.65
#